data_AF-A0AA40KPI7-F1
#
_entry.id   AF-A0AA40KPI7-F1
#
_cell.length_a   1.000
_cell.length_b   1.000
_cell.length_c   1.000
_cell.angle_alpha   90.00
_cell.angle_beta   90.00
_cell.angle_gamma   90.00
#
_symmetry.space_group_name_H-M   'P 1'
#
loop_
_entity.id
_entity.type
_entity.pdbx_description
1 polymer ?
#
loop_
_entity_poly.entity_id
_entity_poly.type
_entity_poly.pdbx_seq_one_letter_code
_entity_poly.pdbx_strand_id
1 'polypeptide(L)'
;MAPVLGVPPPPPPAPHMGPDGLILPRKPFNPCLTSSNHKDLRRELLFNQKVGRNVLNQKSELQRALEKQRETASRREAERNREESFKDDPRTALQRAIEQRAKHIEMALEQSQTTTEAPNNLLVTARAKLKPRTDSQ
;
A
#
# COMPACT_ATOMS: atom_id res chain seq x y z
N MET A 1 3.47 50.47 45.00
CA MET A 1 2.85 49.39 44.21
C MET A 1 2.51 48.28 45.18
N ALA A 2 1.23 48.13 45.55
CA ALA A 2 0.80 47.11 46.50
C ALA A 2 0.71 45.73 45.81
N PRO A 3 1.10 44.63 46.48
CA PRO A 3 1.00 43.30 45.88
C PRO A 3 -0.47 42.86 45.81
N VAL A 4 -0.90 42.42 44.63
CA VAL A 4 -2.17 41.73 44.43
C VAL A 4 -2.07 40.38 45.15
N LEU A 5 -2.68 40.29 46.34
CA LEU A 5 -2.90 39.02 47.03
C LEU A 5 -3.78 38.15 46.13
N GLY A 6 -3.18 37.12 45.53
CA GLY A 6 -3.89 36.14 44.71
C GLY A 6 -4.98 35.45 45.54
N VAL A 7 -6.17 35.36 44.98
CA VAL A 7 -7.29 34.63 45.58
C VAL A 7 -6.86 33.17 45.78
N PRO A 8 -6.99 32.59 46.99
CA PRO A 8 -6.63 31.19 47.21
C PRO A 8 -7.48 30.27 46.33
N PRO A 9 -6.90 29.17 45.80
CA PRO A 9 -7.65 28.24 44.97
C PRO A 9 -8.86 27.69 45.74
N PRO A 10 -9.99 27.45 45.05
CA PRO A 10 -11.19 26.93 45.69
C PRO A 10 -10.89 25.58 46.36
N PRO A 11 -11.48 25.31 47.54
CA PRO A 11 -11.29 24.04 48.23
C PRO A 11 -11.78 22.88 47.35
N PRO A 12 -11.14 21.70 47.45
CA PRO A 12 -11.57 20.53 46.71
C PRO A 12 -13.02 20.15 47.06
N PRO A 13 -13.78 19.58 46.11
CA PRO A 13 -15.16 19.18 46.35
C PRO A 13 -15.25 18.20 47.51
N ALA A 14 -16.18 18.45 48.44
CA ALA A 14 -16.38 17.62 49.61
C ALA A 14 -16.72 16.16 49.22
N PRO A 15 -16.18 15.15 49.93
CA PRO A 15 -16.52 13.76 49.69
C PRO A 15 -18.02 13.52 49.94
N HIS A 16 -18.61 12.61 49.18
CA HIS A 16 -20.00 12.22 49.37
C HIS A 16 -20.09 11.30 50.59
N MET A 17 -20.71 11.79 51.66
CA MET A 17 -20.92 11.04 52.90
C MET A 17 -22.33 10.45 52.95
N GLY A 18 -22.45 9.27 53.56
CA GLY A 18 -23.72 8.68 53.97
C GLY A 18 -24.32 9.37 55.20
N PRO A 19 -25.58 9.04 55.56
CA PRO A 19 -26.26 9.60 56.73
C PRO A 19 -25.60 9.22 58.07
N ASP A 20 -24.76 8.19 58.07
CA ASP A 20 -23.90 7.71 59.14
C ASP A 20 -22.54 8.44 59.21
N GLY A 21 -22.28 9.38 58.30
CA GLY A 21 -21.02 10.12 58.22
C GLY A 21 -19.86 9.35 57.58
N LEU A 22 -20.12 8.15 57.04
CA LEU A 22 -19.11 7.36 56.35
C LEU A 22 -18.99 7.76 54.87
N ILE A 23 -17.78 7.73 54.32
CA ILE A 23 -17.56 8.01 52.88
C ILE A 23 -18.20 6.90 52.06
N LEU A 24 -19.07 7.28 51.13
CA LEU A 24 -19.69 6.32 50.22
C LEU A 24 -18.72 5.91 49.11
N PRO A 25 -18.61 4.60 48.80
CA PRO A 25 -17.82 4.14 47.66
C PRO A 25 -18.30 4.78 46.36
N ARG A 26 -17.37 5.31 45.56
CA ARG A 26 -17.66 5.89 44.24
C ARG A 26 -16.78 5.25 43.18
N LYS A 27 -17.36 5.00 42.01
CA LYS A 27 -16.60 4.59 40.84
C LYS A 27 -15.67 5.74 40.43
N PRO A 28 -14.34 5.52 40.28
CA PRO A 28 -13.44 6.56 39.84
C PRO A 28 -13.83 7.06 38.45
N PHE A 29 -13.66 8.37 38.24
CA PHE A 29 -13.99 8.99 36.98
C PHE A 29 -13.04 8.51 35.88
N ASN A 30 -13.57 8.13 34.72
CA ASN A 30 -12.76 7.74 33.57
C ASN A 30 -12.44 8.98 32.71
N PRO A 31 -11.17 9.44 32.67
CA PRO A 31 -10.78 10.63 31.92
C PRO A 31 -10.92 10.48 30.40
N CYS A 32 -10.92 9.26 29.88
CA CYS A 32 -11.11 8.98 28.46
C CYS A 32 -12.55 9.27 27.99
N LEU A 33 -13.51 9.41 28.91
CA LEU A 33 -14.89 9.72 28.58
C LEU A 33 -15.12 11.21 28.30
N THR A 34 -14.32 12.11 28.86
CA THR A 34 -14.40 13.57 28.60
C THR A 34 -13.36 14.05 27.60
N SER A 35 -12.24 13.36 27.44
CA SER A 35 -11.21 13.75 26.47
C SER A 35 -11.67 13.50 25.04
N SER A 36 -12.04 14.57 24.32
CA SER A 36 -12.36 14.50 22.88
C SER A 36 -11.16 13.99 22.08
N ASN A 37 -9.96 14.49 22.36
CA ASN A 37 -8.73 14.07 21.69
C ASN A 37 -8.53 12.54 21.76
N HIS A 38 -8.78 11.93 22.93
CA HIS A 38 -8.67 10.49 23.09
C HIS A 38 -9.73 9.74 22.26
N LYS A 39 -10.98 10.24 22.24
CA LYS A 39 -12.05 9.65 21.41
C LYS A 39 -11.72 9.74 19.93
N ASP A 40 -11.15 10.84 19.50
CA ASP A 40 -10.81 11.11 18.10
C ASP A 40 -9.68 10.19 17.65
N LEU A 41 -8.60 10.11 18.43
CA LEU A 41 -7.50 9.18 18.20
C LEU A 41 -7.98 7.73 18.13
N ARG A 42 -8.86 7.31 19.06
CA ARG A 42 -9.43 5.95 19.04
C ARG A 42 -10.19 5.67 17.73
N ARG A 43 -10.98 6.62 17.24
CA ARG A 43 -11.73 6.46 15.97
C ARG A 43 -10.77 6.36 14.79
N GLU A 44 -9.74 7.19 14.75
CA GLU A 44 -8.73 7.16 13.69
C GLU A 44 -7.97 5.83 13.66
N LEU A 45 -7.51 5.34 14.82
CA LEU A 45 -6.80 4.06 14.90
C LEU A 45 -7.67 2.87 14.45
N LEU A 46 -8.95 2.85 14.85
CA LEU A 46 -9.90 1.83 14.40
C LEU A 46 -10.16 1.91 12.90
N PHE A 47 -10.26 3.12 12.35
CA PHE A 47 -10.39 3.32 10.90
C PHE A 47 -9.17 2.79 10.15
N ASN A 48 -7.95 3.15 10.61
CA ASN A 48 -6.70 2.69 10.00
C ASN A 48 -6.57 1.17 10.03
N GLN A 49 -6.93 0.52 11.14
CA GLN A 49 -6.99 -0.94 11.25
C GLN A 49 -7.98 -1.54 10.25
N LYS A 50 -9.19 -0.98 10.14
CA LYS A 50 -10.22 -1.45 9.20
C LYS A 50 -9.79 -1.33 7.74
N VAL A 51 -9.06 -0.27 7.39
CA VAL A 51 -8.57 -0.02 6.03
C VAL A 51 -7.26 -0.77 5.76
N GLY A 52 -6.60 -1.32 6.79
CA GLY A 52 -5.29 -1.96 6.67
C GLY A 52 -4.13 -0.98 6.50
N ARG A 53 -4.29 0.29 6.90
CA ARG A 53 -3.22 1.29 6.91
C ARG A 53 -2.39 1.14 8.18
N ASN A 54 -1.16 0.66 8.04
CA ASN A 54 -0.22 0.57 9.16
C ASN A 54 0.39 1.94 9.45
N VAL A 55 -0.04 2.62 10.51
CA VAL A 55 0.49 3.95 10.90
C VAL A 55 1.93 3.91 11.43
N LEU A 56 2.43 2.74 11.83
CA LEU A 56 3.81 2.55 12.26
C LEU A 56 4.69 2.33 11.03
N ASN A 57 5.82 3.05 10.96
CA ASN A 57 6.81 2.94 9.89
C ASN A 57 6.36 3.41 8.49
N GLN A 58 5.34 4.29 8.40
CA GLN A 58 5.05 4.94 7.12
C GLN A 58 6.11 6.01 6.80
N LYS A 59 6.58 6.01 5.55
CA LYS A 59 7.21 7.20 4.96
C LYS A 59 6.23 8.37 5.11
N SER A 60 6.71 9.55 5.50
CA SER A 60 5.85 10.74 5.59
C SER A 60 5.20 11.02 4.23
N GLU A 61 4.05 11.71 4.20
CA GLU A 61 3.40 12.13 2.94
C GLU A 61 4.38 12.90 2.04
N LEU A 62 5.23 13.75 2.62
CA LEU A 62 6.31 14.45 1.93
C LEU A 62 7.31 13.48 1.30
N GLN A 63 7.76 12.46 2.04
CA GLN A 63 8.71 11.48 1.52
C GLN A 63 8.10 10.65 0.39
N ARG A 64 6.81 10.28 0.50
CA ARG A 64 6.06 9.61 -0.57
C ARG A 64 5.96 10.48 -1.82
N ALA A 65 5.70 11.77 -1.66
CA ALA A 65 5.63 12.72 -2.77
C ALA A 65 6.99 12.89 -3.47
N LEU A 66 8.07 13.05 -2.70
CA LEU A 66 9.43 13.17 -3.24
C LEU A 66 9.87 11.90 -3.97
N GLU A 67 9.58 10.72 -3.41
CA GLU A 67 9.89 9.44 -4.06
C GLU A 67 9.14 9.29 -5.39
N LYS A 68 7.84 9.63 -5.40
CA LYS A 68 7.03 9.63 -6.61
C LYS A 68 7.57 10.61 -7.66
N GLN A 69 7.98 11.81 -7.24
CA GLN A 69 8.58 12.80 -8.14
C GLN A 69 9.88 12.25 -8.76
N ARG A 70 10.76 11.65 -7.94
CA ARG A 70 12.01 11.05 -8.41
C ARG A 70 11.77 9.91 -9.39
N GLU A 71 10.81 9.03 -9.09
CA GLU A 71 10.39 7.94 -9.97
C GLU A 71 9.88 8.48 -11.32
N THR A 72 9.02 9.51 -11.30
CA THR A 72 8.50 10.10 -12.56
C THR A 72 9.60 10.76 -13.39
N ALA A 73 10.56 11.43 -12.75
CA ALA A 73 11.70 12.03 -13.44
C ALA A 73 12.59 10.96 -14.08
N SER A 74 12.95 9.92 -13.31
CA SER A 74 13.75 8.79 -13.80
C SER A 74 13.06 8.05 -14.95
N ARG A 75 11.75 7.83 -14.87
CA ARG A 75 10.99 7.19 -15.95
C ARG A 75 10.99 8.01 -17.23
N ARG A 76 10.81 9.33 -17.12
CA ARG A 76 10.86 10.25 -18.27
C ARG A 76 12.25 10.28 -18.91
N GLU A 77 13.31 10.28 -18.11
CA GLU A 77 14.69 10.21 -18.61
C GLU A 77 14.97 8.87 -19.31
N ALA A 78 14.54 7.76 -18.72
CA ALA A 78 14.67 6.44 -19.33
C ALA A 78 13.93 6.33 -20.68
N GLU A 79 12.76 6.96 -20.80
CA GLU A 79 11.99 7.03 -22.04
C GLU A 79 12.71 7.87 -23.12
N ARG A 80 13.23 9.05 -22.75
CA ARG A 80 14.05 9.88 -23.65
C ARG A 80 15.31 9.16 -24.12
N ASN A 81 16.05 8.53 -23.22
CA ASN A 81 17.26 7.79 -23.59
C ASN A 81 16.93 6.61 -24.52
N ARG A 82 15.75 5.98 -24.34
CA ARG A 82 15.25 4.98 -25.29
C ARG A 82 15.00 5.59 -26.66
N GLU A 83 14.25 6.69 -26.72
CA GLU A 83 13.96 7.40 -27.97
C GLU A 83 15.22 7.85 -28.70
N GLU A 84 16.20 8.39 -27.99
CA GLU A 84 17.51 8.76 -28.54
C GLU A 84 18.27 7.53 -29.05
N SER A 85 18.29 6.43 -28.31
CA SER A 85 18.92 5.19 -28.77
C SER A 85 18.30 4.63 -30.06
N PHE A 86 17.03 4.95 -30.33
CA PHE A 86 16.33 4.54 -31.55
C PHE A 86 16.50 5.52 -32.71
N LYS A 87 17.07 6.72 -32.50
CA LYS A 87 17.32 7.68 -33.59
C LYS A 87 18.41 7.20 -34.54
N ASP A 88 19.45 6.57 -34.00
CA ASP A 88 20.60 6.10 -34.77
C ASP A 88 20.50 4.64 -35.20
N ASP A 89 19.41 3.96 -34.82
CA ASP A 89 19.17 2.56 -35.20
C ASP A 89 18.56 2.48 -36.61
N PRO A 90 19.26 1.85 -37.58
CA PRO A 90 18.77 1.72 -38.96
C PRO A 90 17.55 0.79 -39.09
N ARG A 91 17.18 0.05 -38.04
CA ARG A 91 16.03 -0.86 -38.07
C ARG A 91 14.71 -0.09 -38.02
N THR A 92 13.72 -0.59 -38.75
CA THR A 92 12.35 -0.04 -38.68
C THR A 92 11.70 -0.38 -37.34
N ALA A 93 10.71 0.41 -36.92
CA ALA A 93 9.93 0.13 -35.71
C ALA A 93 9.30 -1.29 -35.73
N LEU A 94 8.85 -1.75 -36.91
CA LEU A 94 8.30 -3.09 -37.10
C LEU A 94 9.36 -4.18 -36.88
N GLN A 95 10.54 -4.03 -37.47
CA GLN A 95 11.64 -5.00 -37.33
C GLN A 95 12.08 -5.15 -35.87
N ARG A 96 12.15 -4.03 -35.13
CA ARG A 96 12.41 -4.04 -33.68
C ARG A 96 11.33 -4.77 -32.89
N ALA A 97 10.05 -4.51 -33.19
CA ALA A 97 8.94 -5.16 -32.50
C ALA A 97 8.95 -6.68 -32.71
N ILE A 98 9.30 -7.12 -33.93
CA ILE A 98 9.47 -8.55 -34.25
C ILE A 98 10.61 -9.16 -33.42
N GLU A 99 11.77 -8.50 -33.37
CA GLU A 99 12.94 -8.99 -32.60
C GLU A 99 12.64 -9.04 -31.08
N GLN A 100 12.02 -8.00 -30.53
CA GLN A 100 11.60 -7.97 -29.12
C GLN A 100 10.64 -9.10 -28.79
N ARG A 101 9.67 -9.36 -29.68
CA ARG A 101 8.71 -10.45 -29.51
C ARG A 101 9.39 -11.81 -29.59
N ALA A 102 10.34 -12.00 -30.49
CA ALA A 102 11.14 -13.22 -30.58
C ALA A 102 11.92 -13.47 -29.27
N LYS A 103 12.64 -12.46 -28.75
CA LYS A 103 13.35 -12.56 -27.47
C LYS A 103 12.44 -12.88 -26.29
N HIS A 104 11.24 -12.28 -26.24
CA HIS A 104 10.26 -12.61 -25.20
C HIS A 104 9.79 -14.06 -25.26
N ILE A 105 9.60 -14.60 -26.48
CA ILE A 105 9.24 -16.01 -26.67
C ILE A 105 10.38 -16.92 -26.22
N GLU A 106 11.63 -16.61 -26.58
CA GLU A 106 12.81 -17.38 -26.14
C GLU A 106 12.95 -17.40 -24.61
N MET A 107 12.87 -16.24 -23.95
CA MET A 107 12.94 -16.17 -22.48
C MET A 107 11.79 -16.92 -21.80
N ALA A 108 10.57 -16.85 -22.35
CA ALA A 108 9.43 -17.59 -21.82
C ALA A 108 9.62 -19.12 -21.98
N LEU A 109 10.21 -19.55 -23.09
CA LEU A 109 10.56 -20.96 -23.31
C LEU A 109 11.65 -21.42 -22.34
N GLU A 110 12.71 -20.65 -22.13
CA GLU A 110 13.77 -20.94 -21.17
C GLU A 110 13.23 -21.03 -19.73
N GLN A 111 12.37 -20.11 -19.30
CA GLN A 111 11.72 -20.16 -17.99
C GLN A 111 10.79 -21.38 -17.85
N SER A 112 10.14 -21.80 -18.93
CA SER A 112 9.31 -23.01 -18.91
C SER A 112 10.14 -24.30 -18.82
N GLN A 113 11.36 -24.32 -19.38
CA GLN A 113 12.27 -25.46 -19.31
C GLN A 113 12.89 -25.65 -17.92
N THR A 114 13.14 -24.58 -17.15
CA THR A 114 13.67 -24.70 -15.78
C THR A 114 12.63 -25.15 -14.75
N THR A 115 11.34 -25.19 -15.10
CA THR A 115 10.24 -25.49 -14.16
C THR A 115 9.50 -26.80 -14.46
N THR A 116 9.98 -27.64 -15.38
CA THR A 116 9.22 -28.84 -15.83
C THR A 116 10.04 -30.15 -15.83
N GLU A 117 10.32 -30.68 -14.64
CA GLU A 117 10.19 -32.14 -14.42
C GLU A 117 8.71 -32.48 -14.19
N ALA A 118 7.92 -32.57 -15.28
CA ALA A 118 6.69 -33.37 -15.42
C ALA A 118 5.91 -32.89 -16.67
N PRO A 119 5.69 -33.73 -17.69
CA PRO A 119 5.04 -33.29 -18.92
C PRO A 119 3.52 -33.35 -18.78
N ASN A 120 2.87 -32.23 -18.42
CA ASN A 120 1.42 -32.08 -18.64
C ASN A 120 1.16 -31.74 -20.12
N ASN A 121 1.21 -32.80 -20.94
CA ASN A 121 0.96 -32.83 -22.38
C ASN A 121 -0.53 -32.59 -22.76
N LEU A 122 -1.17 -31.57 -22.20
CA LEU A 122 -2.57 -31.26 -22.54
C LEU A 122 -2.69 -30.57 -23.91
N LEU A 123 -1.72 -29.70 -24.24
CA LEU A 123 -1.71 -28.93 -25.49
C LEU A 123 -1.32 -29.75 -26.73
N VAL A 124 -0.51 -30.81 -26.55
CA VAL A 124 -0.16 -31.74 -27.65
C VAL A 124 -1.37 -32.61 -28.02
N THR A 125 -2.17 -33.02 -27.03
CA THR A 125 -3.38 -33.82 -27.25
C THR A 125 -4.47 -33.05 -28.02
N ALA A 126 -4.55 -31.72 -27.86
CA ALA A 126 -5.52 -30.89 -28.58
C ALA A 126 -5.27 -30.82 -30.10
N ARG A 127 -4.01 -30.87 -30.53
CA ARG A 127 -3.64 -30.82 -31.96
C ARG A 127 -3.92 -32.13 -32.70
N ALA A 128 -3.91 -33.26 -32.00
CA ALA A 128 -4.10 -34.58 -32.61
C ALA A 128 -5.53 -34.85 -33.12
N LYS A 129 -6.54 -34.05 -32.74
CA LYS A 129 -7.94 -34.25 -33.16
C LYS A 129 -8.35 -33.49 -34.42
N LEU A 130 -7.46 -32.74 -35.05
CA LEU A 130 -7.72 -32.12 -36.36
C LEU A 130 -7.35 -33.12 -37.47
N LYS A 131 -8.31 -33.97 -37.84
CA LYS A 131 -8.20 -34.87 -39.00
C LYS A 131 -8.01 -34.02 -40.27
N PRO A 132 -6.95 -34.22 -41.08
CA PRO A 132 -6.87 -33.59 -42.39
C PRO A 132 -8.00 -34.19 -43.25
N ARG A 133 -8.91 -33.32 -43.70
CA ARG A 133 -9.94 -33.69 -44.67
C ARG A 133 -9.26 -33.74 -46.03
N THR A 134 -8.67 -34.89 -46.35
CA THR A 134 -8.24 -35.19 -47.72
C THR A 134 -9.47 -35.41 -48.59
N ASP A 135 -9.42 -34.77 -49.75
CA ASP A 135 -10.15 -35.04 -51.00
C ASP A 135 -11.66 -34.77 -51.06
N SER A 136 -12.01 -33.80 -51.90
CA SER A 136 -13.22 -33.84 -52.73
C SER A 136 -12.79 -33.54 -54.17
N GLN A 137 -13.07 -34.50 -55.04
CA GLN A 137 -13.02 -34.37 -56.51
C GLN A 137 -14.02 -33.33 -57.03
#